data_AF-A0A068YVQ9-F1
#
_entry.id   AF-A0A068YVQ9-F1
#
_cell.length_a   1.000
_cell.length_b   1.000
_cell.length_c   1.000
_cell.angle_alpha   90.00
_cell.angle_beta   90.00
_cell.angle_gamma   90.00
#
_symmetry.space_group_name_H-M   'P 1'
#
loop_
_entity.id
_entity.type
_entity.pdbx_description
1 polymer ?
#
loop_
_entity_poly.entity_id
_entity_poly.type
_entity_poly.pdbx_seq_one_letter_code
_entity_poly.pdbx_strand_id
1 'polypeptide(L)'
;MKLGRLPADLLPLQSGVGNIANAVLAGLNEGPFNNLTAYTEVLQDGMLDMLRSGKLTMASATAPSFSPKALVHFQQAKAAINLIANRDFRN
;
A
#
# COMPACT_ATOMS: atom_id res chain seq x y z
N MET A 1 3.87 20.11 0.03
CA MET A 1 4.41 20.37 1.37
C MET A 1 4.97 21.78 1.49
N LYS A 2 6.29 21.99 1.43
CA LYS A 2 6.92 23.29 1.74
C LYS A 2 6.43 24.49 0.91
N LEU A 3 6.06 24.25 -0.35
CA LEU A 3 5.53 25.28 -1.27
C LEU A 3 4.00 25.31 -1.34
N GLY A 4 3.29 24.62 -0.43
CA GLY A 4 1.82 24.59 -0.40
C GLY A 4 1.13 23.79 -1.52
N ARG A 5 1.89 23.18 -2.45
CA ARG A 5 1.32 22.45 -3.61
C ARG A 5 0.71 21.08 -3.32
N LEU A 6 1.04 20.51 -2.16
CA LEU A 6 0.58 19.18 -1.71
C LEU A 6 0.31 19.26 -0.21
N PRO A 7 -0.77 18.63 0.29
CA PRO A 7 -1.08 18.58 1.71
C PRO A 7 -0.06 17.75 2.50
N ALA A 8 -0.14 17.85 3.84
CA ALA A 8 0.68 17.12 4.82
C ALA A 8 0.72 15.61 4.55
N ASP A 9 -0.46 15.06 4.35
CA ASP A 9 -0.72 13.63 4.23
C ASP A 9 -0.71 13.16 2.77
N LEU A 10 -0.19 14.00 1.86
CA LEU A 10 -0.18 13.78 0.42
C LEU A 10 -1.60 13.55 -0.16
N LEU A 11 -1.64 13.18 -1.44
CA LEU A 11 -2.84 12.70 -2.11
C LEU A 11 -2.79 11.16 -2.16
N PRO A 12 -3.91 10.49 -2.47
CA PRO A 12 -3.91 9.04 -2.60
C PRO A 12 -2.83 8.52 -3.54
N LEU A 13 -2.06 7.54 -3.05
CA LEU A 13 -0.93 6.97 -3.76
C LEU A 13 -1.39 5.90 -4.74
N GLN A 14 -0.95 6.03 -5.99
CA GLN A 14 -0.93 4.94 -6.96
C GLN A 14 0.53 4.51 -7.14
N SER A 15 0.80 3.21 -7.11
CA SER A 15 2.16 2.69 -7.33
C SER A 15 2.10 1.41 -8.12
N GLY A 16 2.99 1.29 -9.12
CA GLY A 16 3.23 0.05 -9.85
C GLY A 16 4.00 -0.98 -9.01
N VAL A 17 4.42 -2.08 -9.62
CA VAL A 17 5.17 -3.17 -8.96
C VAL A 17 6.66 -3.17 -9.26
N GLY A 18 7.43 -3.85 -8.40
CA GLY A 18 8.84 -4.14 -8.62
C GLY A 18 9.80 -3.37 -7.71
N ASN A 19 11.10 -3.60 -7.91
CA ASN A 19 12.15 -3.15 -6.97
C ASN A 19 12.15 -1.63 -6.74
N ILE A 20 11.94 -0.84 -7.80
CA ILE A 20 11.91 0.63 -7.69
C ILE A 20 10.68 1.10 -6.92
N ALA A 21 9.50 0.54 -7.22
CA ALA A 21 8.28 0.89 -6.50
C ALA A 21 8.40 0.54 -5.01
N ASN A 22 8.94 -0.64 -4.69
CA ASN A 22 9.19 -1.05 -3.32
C ASN A 22 10.17 -0.13 -2.59
N ALA A 23 11.25 0.30 -3.25
CA ALA A 23 12.20 1.25 -2.67
C ALA A 23 11.55 2.61 -2.36
N VAL A 24 10.70 3.11 -3.26
CA VAL A 24 9.94 4.35 -3.03
C VAL A 24 8.98 4.20 -1.85
N LEU A 25 8.22 3.10 -1.78
CA LEU A 25 7.30 2.85 -0.67
C LEU A 25 8.03 2.71 0.67
N ALA A 26 9.19 2.04 0.69
CA ALA A 26 10.03 1.96 1.88
C ALA A 26 10.49 3.36 2.35
N GLY A 27 10.94 4.20 1.41
CA GLY A 27 11.32 5.59 1.73
C GLY A 27 10.14 6.44 2.21
N LEU A 28 8.93 6.22 1.68
CA LEU A 28 7.71 6.88 2.20
C LEU A 28 7.37 6.40 3.62
N ASN A 29 7.60 5.12 3.92
CA ASN A 29 7.36 4.52 5.22
C ASN A 29 8.30 5.07 6.30
N GLU A 30 9.57 5.28 5.94
CA GLU A 30 10.59 5.89 6.82
C GLU A 30 10.50 7.42 6.87
N GLY A 31 9.86 8.02 5.87
CA GLY A 31 9.75 9.45 5.71
C GLY A 31 8.81 10.14 6.72
N PRO A 32 8.79 11.48 6.71
CA PRO A 32 7.98 12.29 7.62
C PRO A 32 6.49 12.38 7.21
N PHE A 33 5.98 11.37 6.52
CA PHE A 33 4.60 11.30 6.05
C PHE A 33 3.77 10.43 6.99
N ASN A 34 2.49 10.75 7.16
CA ASN A 34 1.55 9.94 7.95
C ASN A 34 0.18 10.00 7.28
N ASN A 35 -0.77 9.18 7.76
CA ASN A 35 -2.15 9.18 7.28
C ASN A 35 -2.30 8.99 5.76
N LEU A 36 -1.35 8.29 5.15
CA LEU A 36 -1.33 8.08 3.72
C LEU A 36 -2.49 7.17 3.33
N THR A 37 -3.03 7.38 2.13
CA THR A 37 -4.02 6.48 1.53
C THR A 37 -3.52 6.00 0.17
N ALA A 38 -3.95 4.82 -0.25
CA ALA A 38 -3.60 4.28 -1.55
C ALA A 38 -4.86 3.95 -2.36
N TYR A 39 -4.86 4.38 -3.63
CA TYR A 39 -5.78 3.95 -4.66
C TYR A 39 -4.93 3.48 -5.83
N THR A 40 -4.84 2.16 -5.95
CA THR A 40 -3.90 1.52 -6.86
C THR A 40 -4.55 0.35 -7.57
N GLU A 41 -3.89 -0.18 -8.60
CA GLU A 41 -4.37 -1.37 -9.29
C GLU A 41 -4.11 -2.63 -8.45
N VAL A 42 -2.91 -2.73 -7.88
CA VAL A 42 -2.46 -3.89 -7.11
C VAL A 42 -1.89 -3.52 -5.75
N LEU A 43 -2.18 -4.34 -4.74
CA LEU A 43 -1.63 -4.22 -3.39
C LEU A 43 -0.38 -5.08 -3.27
N GLN A 44 0.78 -4.44 -3.04
CA GLN A 44 2.09 -5.11 -2.99
C GLN A 44 2.71 -5.09 -1.58
N ASP A 45 3.78 -5.85 -1.39
CA ASP A 45 4.48 -6.01 -0.11
C ASP A 45 4.77 -4.68 0.60
N GLY A 46 5.32 -3.70 -0.12
CA GLY A 46 5.65 -2.39 0.47
C GLY A 46 4.42 -1.67 1.03
N MET A 47 3.25 -1.80 0.41
CA MET A 47 2.01 -1.20 0.93
C MET A 47 1.48 -1.96 2.15
N LEU A 48 1.62 -3.29 2.17
CA LEU A 48 1.29 -4.09 3.34
C LEU A 48 2.16 -3.69 4.54
N ASP A 49 3.45 -3.45 4.32
CA ASP A 49 4.34 -2.98 5.38
C ASP A 49 3.99 -1.57 5.86
N MET A 50 3.56 -0.68 4.97
CA MET A 50 3.08 0.67 5.35
C MET A 50 1.74 0.63 6.12
N LEU A 51 0.85 -0.32 5.81
CA LEU A 51 -0.37 -0.52 6.60
C LEU A 51 -0.02 -1.01 8.00
N ARG A 52 0.96 -1.91 8.12
CA ARG A 52 1.41 -2.45 9.41
C ARG A 52 2.13 -1.42 10.27
N SER A 53 2.89 -0.51 9.66
CA SER A 53 3.52 0.59 10.38
C SER A 53 2.55 1.70 10.80
N GLY A 54 1.32 1.69 10.25
CA GLY A 54 0.33 2.75 10.42
C GLY A 54 0.57 3.99 9.57
N LYS A 55 1.59 3.98 8.69
CA LYS A 55 1.87 5.08 7.75
C LYS A 55 0.80 5.19 6.67
N LEU A 56 0.32 4.04 6.18
CA LEU A 56 -0.85 3.92 5.33
C LEU A 56 -2.05 3.57 6.22
N THR A 57 -3.14 4.33 6.12
CA THR A 57 -4.36 4.12 6.91
C THR A 57 -5.41 3.33 6.14
N MET A 58 -5.35 3.36 4.82
CA MET A 58 -6.28 2.66 3.93
C MET A 58 -5.62 2.35 2.59
N ALA A 59 -5.94 1.19 2.02
CA ALA A 59 -5.63 0.85 0.64
C ALA A 59 -6.89 0.33 -0.09
N SER A 60 -7.11 0.85 -1.30
CA SER A 60 -8.05 0.34 -2.29
C SER A 60 -7.28 -0.23 -3.46
N ALA A 61 -7.55 -1.50 -3.80
CA ALA A 61 -6.90 -2.19 -4.92
C ALA A 61 -7.83 -3.24 -5.55
N THR A 62 -7.51 -3.64 -6.79
CA THR A 62 -8.24 -4.70 -7.49
C THR A 62 -7.77 -6.08 -7.07
N ALA A 63 -6.46 -6.25 -6.83
CA ALA A 63 -5.88 -7.54 -6.47
C ALA A 63 -4.63 -7.41 -5.56
N PRO A 64 -4.33 -8.40 -4.72
CA PRO A 64 -3.03 -8.55 -4.10
C PRO A 64 -1.98 -9.05 -5.10
N SER A 65 -0.77 -8.49 -5.01
CA SER A 65 0.45 -8.93 -5.70
C SER A 65 1.55 -9.09 -4.65
N PHE A 66 1.38 -10.11 -3.82
CA PHE A 66 2.23 -10.36 -2.66
C PHE A 66 3.28 -11.42 -2.94
N SER A 67 4.46 -11.28 -2.32
CA SER A 67 5.36 -12.41 -2.14
C SER A 67 4.69 -13.51 -1.30
N PRO A 68 5.14 -14.78 -1.40
CA PRO A 68 4.58 -15.87 -0.59
C PRO A 68 4.58 -15.55 0.92
N LYS A 69 5.63 -14.87 1.40
CA LYS A 69 5.74 -14.44 2.79
C LYS A 69 4.70 -13.37 3.14
N ALA A 70 4.57 -12.33 2.32
CA ALA A 70 3.61 -11.27 2.53
C ALA A 70 2.15 -11.78 2.47
N LEU A 71 1.86 -12.76 1.62
CA LEU A 71 0.54 -13.38 1.53
C LEU A 71 0.14 -14.08 2.83
N VAL A 72 1.07 -14.83 3.46
CA VAL A 72 0.83 -15.46 4.77
C VAL A 72 0.52 -14.41 5.83
N HIS A 73 1.28 -13.31 5.84
CA HIS A 73 1.05 -12.21 6.78
C HIS A 73 -0.30 -11.52 6.54
N PHE A 74 -0.66 -11.28 5.28
CA PHE A 74 -1.94 -10.68 4.91
C PHE A 74 -3.13 -11.56 5.34
N GLN A 75 -3.06 -12.88 5.12
CA GLN A 75 -4.13 -13.80 5.55
C GLN A 75 -4.32 -13.82 7.08
N GLN A 76 -3.26 -13.57 7.85
CA GLN A 76 -3.31 -13.50 9.31
C GLN A 76 -3.79 -12.14 9.83
N ALA A 77 -3.60 -11.07 9.05
CA ALA A 77 -3.91 -9.70 9.45
C ALA A 77 -5.26 -9.24 8.88
N LYS A 78 -6.27 -9.09 9.74
CA LYS A 78 -7.50 -8.34 9.41
C LYS A 78 -7.21 -6.83 9.33
N ALA A 79 -6.40 -6.40 8.36
CA ALA A 79 -6.16 -4.98 8.10
C ALA A 79 -7.37 -4.36 7.36
N ALA A 80 -7.58 -3.05 7.52
CA ALA A 80 -8.62 -2.29 6.82
C ALA A 80 -8.23 -2.08 5.35
N ILE A 81 -8.32 -3.15 4.56
CA ILE A 81 -8.04 -3.18 3.13
C ILE A 81 -9.35 -3.43 2.40
N ASN A 82 -9.69 -2.55 1.45
CA ASN A 82 -10.82 -2.75 0.56
C ASN A 82 -10.30 -3.30 -0.77
N LEU A 83 -10.41 -4.62 -0.95
CA LEU A 83 -10.10 -5.29 -2.22
C LEU A 83 -11.37 -5.40 -3.06
N ILE A 84 -11.37 -4.74 -4.22
CA ILE A 84 -12.44 -4.86 -5.21
C ILE A 84 -11.98 -5.91 -6.23
N ALA A 85 -11.94 -7.16 -5.79
CA ALA A 85 -11.50 -8.27 -6.62
C ALA A 85 -12.70 -8.94 -7.31
N ASN A 86 -12.82 -8.76 -8.62
CA ASN A 86 -13.72 -9.54 -9.48
C ASN A 86 -12.93 -10.67 -10.14
N ARG A 87 -12.46 -11.67 -9.36
CA ARG A 87 -12.09 -13.02 -9.84
C ARG A 87 -11.58 -13.89 -8.69
N ASP A 88 -12.03 -15.13 -8.67
CA ASP A 88 -11.58 -16.19 -7.77
C ASP A 88 -10.04 -16.27 -7.76
N PHE A 89 -9.43 -16.07 -6.59
CA PHE A 89 -7.97 -16.19 -6.36
C PHE A 89 -7.47 -17.64 -6.31
N ARG A 90 -8.26 -18.58 -6.85
CA ARG A 90 -7.93 -19.99 -6.91
C ARG A 90 -7.63 -20.35 -8.37
N ASN A 91 -6.35 -20.37 -8.72
CA ASN A 91 -5.78 -21.24 -9.74
C ASN A 91 -4.33 -21.50 -9.37
#